data_AF-A0A7V3W227-F1
#
_entry.id   AF-A0A7V3W227-F1
#
_cell.length_a   1.000
_cell.length_b   1.000
_cell.length_c   1.000
_cell.angle_alpha   90.00
_cell.angle_beta   90.00
_cell.angle_gamma   90.00
#
_symmetry.space_group_name_H-M   'P 1'
#
loop_
_entity.id
_entity.type
_entity.pdbx_description
1 polymer ?
#
loop_
_entity_poly.entity_id
_entity_poly.type
_entity_poly.pdbx_seq_one_letter_code
_entity_poly.pdbx_strand_id
1 'polypeptide(L)'
;MGRHWGLRVIFYLVLGFISFSAAAHIPMMEQKDSTGFKDAVKIPKPGVSRAIYANLDSAADVDYYSFELSKPMTGHVSLLVPYLPGYEDFYPLFAVVGPGLPPAEINLPFEVPPNYGAVVQHATGAAPRPTFFEPFSRKNYYRGMEEFKQELVQPGTYYIVVWHPAGEYGAYILGYGDKEWFSLRDWANTFKLLPAIRSDSWVGKRGKPSSPVPANRNCGCGRQEQLTK
;
A
#
# COMPACT_ATOMS: atom_id res chain seq x y z
N MET A 1 -9.13 -57.24 5.29
CA MET A 1 -8.33 -56.29 4.47
C MET A 1 -9.22 -55.14 4.00
N GLY A 2 -9.39 -54.07 4.78
CA GLY A 2 -10.32 -52.97 4.39
C GLY A 2 -10.19 -51.68 5.19
N ARG A 3 -9.64 -51.73 6.41
CA ARG A 3 -9.54 -50.56 7.29
C ARG A 3 -8.40 -49.59 6.95
N HIS A 4 -7.37 -50.05 6.23
CA HIS A 4 -6.23 -49.22 5.84
C HIS A 4 -6.43 -48.47 4.52
N TRP A 5 -7.45 -48.81 3.72
CA TRP A 5 -7.69 -48.18 2.44
C TRP A 5 -8.37 -46.81 2.61
N GLY A 6 -9.38 -46.71 3.48
CA GLY A 6 -10.04 -45.44 3.81
C GLY A 6 -9.11 -44.41 4.47
N LEU A 7 -8.23 -44.84 5.38
CA LEU A 7 -7.23 -43.96 6.00
C LEU A 7 -6.20 -43.42 5.01
N ARG A 8 -5.81 -44.22 4.00
CA ARG A 8 -4.91 -43.78 2.94
C ARG A 8 -5.59 -42.77 2.01
N VAL A 9 -6.86 -42.98 1.66
CA VAL A 9 -7.65 -42.03 0.84
C VAL A 9 -7.83 -40.69 1.56
N ILE A 10 -8.12 -40.69 2.87
CA ILE A 10 -8.19 -39.46 3.67
C ILE A 10 -6.83 -38.77 3.73
N PHE A 11 -5.73 -39.51 3.92
CA PHE A 11 -4.38 -38.96 3.91
C PHE A 11 -4.02 -38.30 2.56
N TYR A 12 -4.39 -38.91 1.43
CA TYR A 12 -4.17 -38.33 0.11
C TYR A 12 -5.12 -37.15 -0.21
N LEU A 13 -6.36 -37.16 0.29
CA LEU A 13 -7.26 -36.00 0.17
C LEU A 13 -6.76 -34.81 1.01
N VAL A 14 -6.21 -35.07 2.21
CA VAL A 14 -5.58 -34.04 3.04
C VAL A 14 -4.28 -33.53 2.41
N LEU A 15 -3.43 -34.41 1.84
CA LEU A 15 -2.22 -33.99 1.13
C LEU A 15 -2.53 -33.19 -0.15
N GLY A 16 -3.57 -33.57 -0.90
CA GLY A 16 -3.98 -32.90 -2.14
C GLY A 16 -4.53 -31.49 -1.93
N PHE A 17 -5.04 -31.19 -0.73
CA PHE A 17 -5.52 -29.85 -0.37
C PHE A 17 -4.41 -28.88 0.08
N ILE A 18 -3.19 -29.35 0.35
CA ILE A 18 -2.11 -28.51 0.91
C ILE A 18 -1.30 -27.78 -0.18
N SER A 19 -1.50 -28.09 -1.46
CA SER A 19 -0.71 -27.50 -2.57
C SER A 19 -1.34 -26.27 -3.23
N PHE A 20 -2.11 -25.46 -2.49
CA PHE A 20 -2.41 -24.10 -2.95
C PHE A 20 -1.30 -23.17 -2.46
N SER A 21 -0.26 -22.99 -3.29
CA SER A 21 0.58 -21.79 -3.25
C SER A 21 -0.28 -20.60 -3.68
N ALA A 22 -1.19 -20.16 -2.79
CA ALA A 22 -1.79 -18.86 -2.92
C ALA A 22 -0.71 -17.88 -2.47
N ALA A 23 -0.19 -17.09 -3.42
CA ALA A 23 0.63 -15.91 -3.13
C ALA A 23 -0.23 -14.90 -2.37
N ALA A 24 -0.41 -15.15 -1.08
CA ALA A 24 -1.26 -14.36 -0.21
C ALA A 24 -0.36 -13.44 0.60
N HIS A 25 -0.46 -12.14 0.34
CA HIS A 25 0.05 -11.14 1.26
C HIS A 25 -0.66 -11.34 2.61
N ILE A 26 0.06 -11.32 3.73
CA ILE A 26 -0.62 -11.34 5.04
C ILE A 26 -1.41 -10.03 5.17
N PRO A 27 -2.74 -10.09 5.37
CA PRO A 27 -3.53 -8.88 5.52
C PRO A 27 -3.22 -8.19 6.84
N MET A 28 -3.20 -6.87 6.77
CA MET A 28 -3.20 -5.96 7.90
C MET A 28 -4.32 -4.96 7.66
N MET A 29 -5.01 -4.56 8.72
CA MET A 29 -5.90 -3.41 8.67
C MET A 29 -5.12 -2.20 9.19
N GLU A 30 -5.34 -1.06 8.56
CA GLU A 30 -5.02 0.20 9.20
C GLU A 30 -5.75 0.30 10.55
N GLN A 31 -5.01 0.66 11.60
CA GLN A 31 -5.55 0.72 12.95
C GLN A 31 -5.75 2.15 13.43
N LYS A 32 -5.07 3.10 12.79
CA LYS A 32 -5.02 4.50 13.18
C LYS A 32 -4.69 5.31 11.94
N ASP A 33 -5.49 6.34 11.71
CA ASP A 33 -5.19 7.40 10.74
C ASP A 33 -3.92 8.16 11.15
N SER A 34 -3.12 8.52 10.16
CA SER A 34 -1.83 9.18 10.32
C SER A 34 -1.85 10.53 9.64
N THR A 35 -1.30 11.55 10.29
CA THR A 35 -1.38 12.93 9.79
C THR A 35 -0.04 13.49 9.34
N GLY A 36 1.03 12.70 9.45
CA GLY A 36 2.36 13.05 8.97
C GLY A 36 3.44 12.02 9.30
N PHE A 37 4.70 12.39 9.01
CA PHE A 37 5.86 11.53 9.26
C PHE A 37 6.06 11.13 10.72
N LYS A 38 5.64 11.98 11.67
CA LYS A 38 5.87 11.75 13.12
C LYS A 38 4.98 10.68 13.71
N ASP A 39 3.77 10.51 13.18
CA ASP A 39 2.77 9.56 13.63
C ASP A 39 2.49 8.46 12.61
N ALA A 40 3.36 8.33 11.60
CA ALA A 40 3.32 7.30 10.58
C ALA A 40 3.16 5.88 11.16
N VAL A 41 2.26 5.11 10.57
CA VAL A 41 1.97 3.73 10.95
C VAL A 41 3.21 2.86 10.69
N LYS A 42 3.78 2.29 11.76
CA LYS A 42 4.96 1.42 11.64
C LYS A 42 4.61 0.10 10.98
N ILE A 43 5.24 -0.20 9.85
CA ILE A 43 5.07 -1.49 9.16
C ILE A 43 6.17 -2.48 9.61
N PRO A 44 5.80 -3.68 10.08
CA PRO A 44 6.77 -4.66 10.52
C PRO A 44 7.34 -5.43 9.33
N LYS A 45 8.63 -5.82 9.45
CA LYS A 45 9.33 -6.73 8.54
C LYS A 45 9.14 -6.31 7.06
N PRO A 46 9.73 -5.18 6.62
CA PRO A 46 9.44 -4.57 5.32
C PRO A 46 9.73 -5.48 4.10
N GLY A 47 10.53 -6.54 4.27
CA GLY A 47 10.78 -7.53 3.21
C GLY A 47 9.78 -8.68 3.15
N VAL A 48 8.88 -8.84 4.13
CA VAL A 48 7.88 -9.93 4.17
C VAL A 48 6.60 -9.47 3.50
N SER A 49 6.09 -10.26 2.56
CA SER A 49 4.90 -9.97 1.76
C SER A 49 3.66 -9.76 2.64
N ARG A 50 3.17 -8.51 2.68
CA ARG A 50 2.04 -8.03 3.49
C ARG A 50 1.19 -7.02 2.72
N ALA A 51 -0.10 -6.99 3.02
CA ALA A 51 -1.06 -6.11 2.36
C ALA A 51 -1.85 -5.34 3.42
N ILE A 52 -1.75 -4.02 3.40
CA ILE A 52 -2.50 -3.13 4.29
C ILE A 52 -3.78 -2.72 3.59
N TYR A 53 -4.92 -3.01 4.21
CA TYR A 53 -6.25 -2.60 3.80
C TYR A 53 -6.59 -1.30 4.56
N ALA A 54 -6.78 -0.22 3.81
CA ALA A 54 -6.83 1.14 4.34
C ALA A 54 -7.79 2.02 3.51
N ASN A 55 -8.07 3.22 4.00
CA ASN A 55 -8.97 4.17 3.34
C ASN A 55 -8.38 5.57 3.41
N LEU A 56 -8.38 6.27 2.27
CA LEU A 56 -8.38 7.72 2.30
C LEU A 56 -9.79 8.15 2.72
N ASP A 57 -9.93 8.79 3.88
CA ASP A 57 -11.19 9.15 4.52
C ASP A 57 -11.72 10.53 4.09
N SER A 58 -10.86 11.38 3.52
CA SER A 58 -11.22 12.72 3.06
C SER A 58 -10.39 13.21 1.87
N ALA A 59 -10.80 14.34 1.27
CA ALA A 59 -10.12 14.90 0.10
C ALA A 59 -8.69 15.42 0.36
N ALA A 60 -8.38 15.76 1.61
CA ALA A 60 -7.06 16.23 2.01
C ALA A 60 -6.24 15.12 2.69
N ASP A 61 -6.76 13.89 2.67
CA ASP A 61 -6.18 12.79 3.42
C ASP A 61 -4.90 12.25 2.78
N VAL A 62 -3.94 11.92 3.64
CA VAL A 62 -2.63 11.40 3.26
C VAL A 62 -2.20 10.41 4.33
N ASP A 63 -2.05 9.16 3.94
CA ASP A 63 -1.59 8.10 4.85
C ASP A 63 -0.07 7.97 4.80
N TYR A 64 0.52 7.79 5.98
CA TYR A 64 1.95 7.65 6.19
C TYR A 64 2.25 6.32 6.86
N TYR A 65 3.07 5.51 6.20
CA TYR A 65 3.62 4.28 6.74
C TYR A 65 5.12 4.42 6.90
N SER A 66 5.72 3.82 7.94
CA SER A 66 7.17 3.89 8.18
C SER A 66 7.80 2.54 8.44
N PHE A 67 9.05 2.37 7.99
CA PHE A 67 9.89 1.24 8.37
C PHE A 67 11.35 1.65 8.53
N GLU A 68 12.07 0.90 9.36
CA GLU A 68 13.51 1.09 9.55
C GLU A 68 14.29 0.15 8.63
N LEU A 69 15.25 0.71 7.90
CA LEU A 69 16.22 -0.02 7.11
C LEU A 69 17.57 -0.06 7.84
N SER A 70 17.98 -1.24 8.28
CA SER A 70 19.29 -1.45 8.92
C SER A 70 20.33 -2.09 8.00
N LYS A 71 19.89 -2.77 6.94
CA LYS A 71 20.73 -3.45 5.94
C LYS A 71 20.11 -3.28 4.57
N PRO A 72 20.90 -3.25 3.49
CA PRO A 72 20.36 -3.13 2.14
C PRO A 72 19.31 -4.19 1.83
N MET A 73 18.26 -3.80 1.10
CA MET A 73 17.25 -4.71 0.57
C MET A 73 16.63 -4.14 -0.70
N THR A 74 16.03 -5.01 -1.52
CA THR A 74 15.10 -4.56 -2.55
C THR A 74 13.79 -4.16 -1.88
N GLY A 75 13.44 -2.88 -1.95
CA GLY A 75 12.11 -2.41 -1.59
C GLY A 75 11.11 -2.85 -2.67
N HIS A 76 10.00 -3.43 -2.24
CA HIS A 76 8.89 -3.79 -3.11
C HIS A 76 7.62 -3.19 -2.53
N VAL A 77 6.95 -2.31 -3.28
CA VAL A 77 5.69 -1.68 -2.88
C VAL A 77 4.74 -1.64 -4.08
N SER A 78 3.48 -1.99 -3.85
CA SER A 78 2.43 -1.97 -4.86
C SER A 78 1.15 -1.41 -4.28
N LEU A 79 0.27 -0.90 -5.14
CA LEU A 79 -1.02 -0.33 -4.74
C LEU A 79 -2.13 -0.95 -5.60
N LEU A 80 -3.13 -1.51 -4.94
CA LEU A 80 -4.32 -2.07 -5.56
C LEU A 80 -5.56 -1.31 -5.09
N VAL A 81 -6.63 -1.41 -5.87
CA VAL A 81 -7.92 -0.78 -5.57
C VAL A 81 -9.02 -1.83 -5.62
N PRO A 82 -10.01 -1.82 -4.70
CA PRO A 82 -11.14 -2.76 -4.75
C PRO A 82 -11.89 -2.72 -6.08
N TYR A 83 -12.22 -3.89 -6.62
CA TYR A 83 -13.12 -3.99 -7.78
C TYR A 83 -14.57 -3.79 -7.32
N LEU A 84 -14.97 -2.53 -7.16
CA LEU A 84 -16.30 -2.10 -6.70
C LEU A 84 -16.81 -0.91 -7.54
N PRO A 85 -18.14 -0.70 -7.62
CA PRO A 85 -18.69 0.48 -8.30
C PRO A 85 -18.12 1.79 -7.75
N GLY A 86 -17.71 2.69 -8.65
CA GLY A 86 -17.12 3.99 -8.30
C GLY A 86 -15.60 3.97 -8.13
N TYR A 87 -14.96 2.81 -8.21
CA TYR A 87 -13.50 2.65 -8.10
C TYR A 87 -12.78 2.47 -9.44
N GLU A 88 -13.52 2.36 -10.55
CA GLU A 88 -13.00 2.20 -11.91
C GLU A 88 -11.89 3.23 -12.19
N ASP A 89 -12.19 4.50 -11.91
CA ASP A 89 -11.33 5.65 -12.15
C ASP A 89 -10.66 6.20 -10.87
N PHE A 90 -10.67 5.43 -9.78
CA PHE A 90 -10.00 5.83 -8.53
C PHE A 90 -8.51 5.46 -8.59
N TYR A 91 -7.64 6.46 -8.72
CA TYR A 91 -6.19 6.30 -8.87
C TYR A 91 -5.42 7.05 -7.76
N PRO A 92 -5.43 6.51 -6.53
CA PRO A 92 -4.48 6.96 -5.52
C PRO A 92 -3.05 6.69 -5.99
N LEU A 93 -2.14 7.55 -5.59
CA LEU A 93 -0.71 7.43 -5.82
C LEU A 93 -0.02 7.09 -4.50
N PHE A 94 1.21 6.60 -4.61
CA PHE A 94 2.09 6.53 -3.46
C PHE A 94 3.50 7.00 -3.82
N ALA A 95 4.24 7.40 -2.78
CA ALA A 95 5.65 7.71 -2.85
C ALA A 95 6.42 6.89 -1.81
N VAL A 96 7.61 6.45 -2.18
CA VAL A 96 8.61 5.97 -1.22
C VAL A 96 9.54 7.14 -0.90
N VAL A 97 9.63 7.51 0.37
CA VAL A 97 10.40 8.66 0.86
C VAL A 97 11.48 8.17 1.81
N GLY A 98 12.73 8.62 1.65
CA GLY A 98 13.83 8.08 2.45
C GLY A 98 15.21 8.65 2.11
N PRO A 99 16.22 8.30 2.92
CA PRO A 99 17.59 8.70 2.66
C PRO A 99 18.12 8.07 1.37
N GLY A 100 18.89 8.84 0.62
CA GLY A 100 19.55 8.37 -0.61
C GLY A 100 18.66 8.24 -1.85
N LEU A 101 17.36 8.49 -1.72
CA LEU A 101 16.46 8.59 -2.86
C LEU A 101 16.68 9.93 -3.59
N PRO A 102 16.34 10.02 -4.89
CA PRO A 102 16.44 11.28 -5.63
C PRO A 102 15.42 12.32 -5.12
N PRO A 103 15.65 13.62 -5.41
CA PRO A 103 14.64 14.65 -5.18
C PRO A 103 13.31 14.29 -5.87
N ALA A 104 12.19 14.70 -5.27
CA ALA A 104 10.86 14.45 -5.84
C ALA A 104 10.73 15.06 -7.25
N GLU A 105 10.23 14.27 -8.19
CA GLU A 105 10.03 14.70 -9.59
C GLU A 105 8.79 15.59 -9.77
N ILE A 106 7.88 15.60 -8.79
CA ILE A 106 6.64 16.36 -8.79
C ILE A 106 6.44 17.12 -7.48
N ASN A 107 5.53 18.09 -7.48
CA ASN A 107 5.04 18.70 -6.25
C ASN A 107 4.22 17.68 -5.45
N LEU A 108 4.60 17.49 -4.19
CA LEU A 108 3.94 16.57 -3.27
C LEU A 108 2.96 17.33 -2.37
N PRO A 109 1.88 16.69 -1.89
CA PRO A 109 0.96 17.31 -0.93
C PRO A 109 1.57 17.43 0.49
N PHE A 110 2.82 17.02 0.67
CA PHE A 110 3.55 17.04 1.93
C PHE A 110 4.99 17.53 1.71
N GLU A 111 5.61 18.01 2.78
CA GLU A 111 7.01 18.43 2.76
C GLU A 111 7.93 17.23 3.01
N VAL A 112 8.84 16.96 2.07
CA VAL A 112 9.84 15.89 2.23
C VAL A 112 10.81 16.25 3.37
N PRO A 113 11.10 15.32 4.30
CA PRO A 113 12.04 15.58 5.38
C PRO A 113 13.42 16.04 4.87
N PRO A 114 14.15 16.88 5.64
CA PRO A 114 15.48 17.32 5.24
C PRO A 114 16.41 16.13 4.95
N ASN A 115 17.19 16.23 3.86
CA ASN A 115 18.12 15.20 3.38
C ASN A 115 17.47 13.91 2.87
N TYR A 116 16.15 13.89 2.68
CA TYR A 116 15.44 12.76 2.07
C TYR A 116 15.11 13.06 0.61
N GLY A 117 14.97 12.00 -0.16
CA GLY A 117 14.36 12.04 -1.48
C GLY A 117 13.02 11.31 -1.51
N ALA A 118 12.34 11.36 -2.66
CA ALA A 118 11.07 10.69 -2.86
C ALA A 118 10.94 10.16 -4.30
N VAL A 119 10.51 8.91 -4.43
CA VAL A 119 10.16 8.28 -5.70
C VAL A 119 8.65 8.07 -5.74
N VAL A 120 7.96 8.74 -6.66
CA VAL A 120 6.51 8.64 -6.85
C VAL A 120 6.22 7.54 -7.87
N GLN A 121 5.24 6.68 -7.58
CA GLN A 121 4.74 5.72 -8.56
C GLN A 121 3.45 6.26 -9.20
N HIS A 122 3.42 6.23 -10.53
CA HIS A 122 2.33 6.83 -11.31
C HIS A 122 1.31 5.78 -11.75
N ALA A 123 0.10 6.26 -12.07
CA ALA A 123 -0.89 5.43 -12.73
C ALA A 123 -0.48 5.20 -14.19
N THR A 124 -0.62 3.97 -14.69
CA THR A 124 -0.33 3.62 -16.09
C THR A 124 -1.44 4.06 -17.05
N GLY A 125 -2.61 4.44 -16.53
CA GLY A 125 -3.71 5.05 -17.31
C GLY A 125 -4.41 4.13 -18.33
N ALA A 126 -4.24 2.80 -18.24
CA ALA A 126 -4.82 1.87 -19.19
C ALA A 126 -6.37 1.85 -19.15
N ALA A 127 -7.01 1.80 -20.33
CA ALA A 127 -8.45 1.68 -20.50
C ALA A 127 -8.79 0.51 -21.47
N PRO A 128 -9.59 -0.50 -21.05
CA PRO A 128 -10.15 -0.66 -19.70
C PRO A 128 -9.05 -0.92 -18.67
N ARG A 129 -9.29 -0.51 -17.43
CA ARG A 129 -8.34 -0.70 -16.34
C ARG A 129 -8.10 -2.19 -16.08
N PRO A 130 -6.84 -2.67 -16.05
CA PRO A 130 -6.55 -4.07 -15.79
C PRO A 130 -7.06 -4.52 -14.42
N THR A 131 -7.52 -5.75 -14.32
CA THR A 131 -7.98 -6.36 -13.07
C THR A 131 -7.15 -7.60 -12.73
N PHE A 132 -7.21 -8.01 -11.46
CA PHE A 132 -6.57 -9.20 -10.95
C PHE A 132 -7.49 -9.90 -9.94
N PHE A 133 -7.63 -11.21 -10.10
CA PHE A 133 -8.32 -12.06 -9.14
C PHE A 133 -7.34 -12.58 -8.08
N GLU A 134 -7.58 -12.26 -6.82
CA GLU A 134 -6.81 -12.75 -5.68
C GLU A 134 -7.51 -13.99 -5.10
N PRO A 135 -6.93 -15.20 -5.27
CA PRO A 135 -7.62 -16.45 -4.94
C PRO A 135 -7.93 -16.65 -3.45
N PHE A 136 -7.14 -16.08 -2.55
CA PHE A 136 -7.26 -16.31 -1.11
C PHE A 136 -8.50 -15.59 -0.51
N SER A 137 -8.63 -14.31 -0.81
CA SER A 137 -9.81 -13.49 -0.51
C SER A 137 -10.97 -13.79 -1.46
N ARG A 138 -10.71 -14.34 -2.64
CA ARG A 138 -11.70 -14.54 -3.74
C ARG A 138 -12.29 -13.22 -4.22
N LYS A 139 -11.44 -12.19 -4.29
CA LYS A 139 -11.82 -10.84 -4.70
C LYS A 139 -11.10 -10.45 -5.98
N ASN A 140 -11.73 -9.59 -6.77
CA ASN A 140 -11.05 -8.88 -7.84
C ASN A 140 -10.55 -7.54 -7.32
N TYR A 141 -9.42 -7.09 -7.85
CA TYR A 141 -8.86 -5.78 -7.62
C TYR A 141 -8.51 -5.12 -8.95
N TYR A 142 -8.68 -3.82 -9.02
CA TYR A 142 -8.10 -3.02 -10.09
C TYR A 142 -6.59 -2.85 -9.88
N ARG A 143 -5.84 -2.93 -10.98
CA ARG A 143 -4.41 -2.62 -11.09
C ARG A 143 -4.21 -1.33 -11.89
N GLY A 144 -2.97 -0.96 -12.16
CA GLY A 144 -2.64 0.16 -13.03
C GLY A 144 -1.85 1.26 -12.34
N MET A 145 -1.15 0.90 -11.25
CA MET A 145 -0.13 1.71 -10.61
C MET A 145 1.20 1.00 -10.84
N GLU A 146 2.23 1.77 -11.16
CA GLU A 146 3.58 1.22 -11.22
C GLU A 146 3.99 0.69 -9.85
N GLU A 147 4.73 -0.42 -9.85
CA GLU A 147 5.27 -1.00 -8.62
C GLU A 147 6.63 -0.35 -8.33
N PHE A 148 6.83 0.05 -7.08
CA PHE A 148 8.17 0.42 -6.64
C PHE A 148 8.98 -0.86 -6.47
N LYS A 149 10.05 -1.01 -7.25
CA LYS A 149 11.04 -2.09 -7.11
C LYS A 149 12.44 -1.55 -7.28
N GLN A 150 13.08 -1.14 -6.20
CA GLN A 150 14.42 -0.56 -6.21
C GLN A 150 15.25 -1.05 -5.03
N GLU A 151 16.58 -1.08 -5.19
CA GLU A 151 17.49 -1.35 -4.08
C GLU A 151 17.56 -0.14 -3.14
N LEU A 152 17.25 -0.37 -1.87
CA LEU A 152 17.43 0.58 -0.79
C LEU A 152 18.73 0.21 -0.07
N VAL A 153 19.70 1.11 -0.07
CA VAL A 153 21.06 0.82 0.45
C VAL A 153 21.45 1.67 1.65
N GLN A 154 20.87 2.86 1.80
CA GLN A 154 21.23 3.79 2.88
C GLN A 154 20.44 3.46 4.14
N PRO A 155 21.08 3.17 5.28
CA PRO A 155 20.36 2.93 6.53
C PRO A 155 19.56 4.15 6.97
N GLY A 156 18.40 3.91 7.58
CA GLY A 156 17.55 4.95 8.14
C GLY A 156 16.06 4.62 8.03
N THR A 157 15.24 5.59 8.43
CA THR A 157 13.79 5.50 8.32
C THR A 157 13.36 5.76 6.88
N TYR A 158 12.54 4.87 6.34
CA TYR A 158 11.83 5.06 5.08
C TYR A 158 10.34 5.17 5.35
N TYR A 159 9.66 5.87 4.45
CA TYR A 159 8.23 6.05 4.49
C TYR A 159 7.59 5.63 3.17
N ILE A 160 6.37 5.13 3.27
CA ILE A 160 5.46 4.98 2.14
C ILE A 160 4.31 5.93 2.41
N VAL A 161 4.06 6.86 1.49
CA VAL A 161 3.03 7.89 1.65
C VAL A 161 1.99 7.72 0.56
N VAL A 162 0.71 7.59 0.91
CA VAL A 162 -0.40 7.34 -0.03
C VAL A 162 -1.34 8.53 -0.02
N TRP A 163 -1.76 8.99 -1.20
CA TRP A 163 -2.73 10.09 -1.34
C TRP A 163 -3.46 9.98 -2.67
N HIS A 164 -4.49 10.79 -2.87
CA HIS A 164 -5.08 10.97 -4.19
C HIS A 164 -4.72 12.33 -4.79
N PRO A 165 -4.15 12.41 -6.01
CA PRO A 165 -3.65 13.67 -6.57
C PRO A 165 -4.75 14.70 -6.83
N ALA A 166 -5.96 14.24 -7.12
CA ALA A 166 -7.14 15.10 -7.29
C ALA A 166 -8.03 15.20 -6.03
N GLY A 167 -7.61 14.64 -4.89
CA GLY A 167 -8.39 14.64 -3.65
C GLY A 167 -9.66 13.77 -3.67
N GLU A 168 -9.72 12.75 -4.51
CA GLU A 168 -10.73 11.72 -4.35
C GLU A 168 -10.36 10.83 -3.16
N TYR A 169 -11.36 10.26 -2.49
CA TYR A 169 -11.14 9.46 -1.29
C TYR A 169 -11.91 8.14 -1.39
N GLY A 170 -11.39 7.11 -0.73
CA GLY A 170 -11.83 5.73 -0.87
C GLY A 170 -10.77 4.71 -0.44
N ALA A 171 -11.17 3.44 -0.48
CA ALA A 171 -10.38 2.28 -0.09
C ALA A 171 -9.24 1.96 -1.06
N TYR A 172 -8.12 1.51 -0.50
CA TYR A 172 -6.99 0.96 -1.25
C TYR A 172 -6.36 -0.21 -0.49
N ILE A 173 -5.49 -0.95 -1.19
CA ILE A 173 -4.68 -2.02 -0.61
C ILE A 173 -3.22 -1.74 -0.94
N LEU A 174 -2.41 -1.48 0.09
CA LEU A 174 -0.97 -1.25 -0.03
C LEU A 174 -0.21 -2.57 0.20
N GLY A 175 0.35 -3.13 -0.86
CA GLY A 175 1.25 -4.28 -0.80
C GLY A 175 2.68 -3.84 -0.53
N TYR A 176 3.40 -4.57 0.32
CA TYR A 176 4.83 -4.39 0.50
C TYR A 176 5.56 -5.70 0.78
N GLY A 177 6.83 -5.75 0.39
CA GLY A 177 7.69 -6.93 0.53
C GLY A 177 7.30 -8.07 -0.41
N ASP A 178 8.23 -8.99 -0.64
CA ASP A 178 8.07 -10.10 -1.60
C ASP A 178 8.42 -11.46 -0.99
N LYS A 179 8.95 -11.50 0.25
CA LYS A 179 9.30 -12.76 0.91
C LYS A 179 8.08 -13.38 1.58
N GLU A 180 7.77 -14.62 1.21
CA GLU A 180 6.72 -15.42 1.84
C GLU A 180 7.26 -16.13 3.09
N TRP A 181 7.35 -15.39 4.21
CA TRP A 181 7.69 -15.95 5.52
C TRP A 181 6.61 -15.60 6.55
N PHE A 182 5.74 -16.58 6.85
CA PHE A 182 4.57 -16.37 7.69
C PHE A 182 4.65 -17.20 8.99
N SER A 183 4.33 -16.57 10.12
CA SER A 183 4.24 -17.24 11.42
C SER A 183 2.82 -17.77 11.71
N LEU A 184 2.67 -18.64 12.71
CA LEU A 184 1.34 -19.09 13.16
C LEU A 184 0.44 -17.92 13.61
N ARG A 185 1.03 -16.87 14.19
CA ARG A 185 0.30 -15.66 14.57
C ARG A 185 -0.19 -14.89 13.36
N ASP A 186 0.60 -14.84 12.28
CA ASP A 186 0.18 -14.22 11.02
C ASP A 186 -1.05 -14.95 10.47
N TRP A 187 -1.03 -16.28 10.42
CA TRP A 187 -2.18 -17.09 10.02
C TRP A 187 -3.42 -16.85 10.88
N ALA A 188 -3.27 -16.83 12.21
CA ALA A 188 -4.38 -16.56 13.11
C ALA A 188 -5.00 -15.17 12.87
N ASN A 189 -4.19 -14.15 12.61
CA ASN A 189 -4.67 -12.82 12.26
C ASN A 189 -5.37 -12.81 10.89
N THR A 190 -4.79 -13.49 9.90
CA THR A 190 -5.38 -13.64 8.57
C THR A 190 -6.81 -14.19 8.65
N PHE A 191 -7.02 -15.29 9.37
CA PHE A 191 -8.36 -15.89 9.51
C PHE A 191 -9.35 -14.98 10.24
N LYS A 192 -8.88 -14.10 11.14
CA LYS A 192 -9.73 -13.10 11.80
C LYS A 192 -10.17 -11.98 10.85
N LEU A 193 -9.29 -11.55 9.95
CA LEU A 193 -9.57 -10.44 9.01
C LEU A 193 -10.34 -10.88 7.77
N LEU A 194 -10.23 -12.16 7.40
CA LEU A 194 -10.80 -12.70 6.17
C LEU A 194 -12.32 -12.47 6.00
N PRO A 195 -13.18 -12.57 7.04
CA PRO A 195 -14.60 -12.24 6.91
C PRO A 195 -14.84 -10.78 6.51
N ALA A 196 -14.10 -9.84 7.10
CA ALA A 196 -14.20 -8.42 6.76
C ALA A 196 -13.76 -8.17 5.32
N ILE A 197 -12.62 -8.74 4.91
CA ILE A 197 -12.10 -8.63 3.53
C ILE A 197 -13.10 -9.17 2.52
N ARG A 198 -13.70 -10.34 2.78
CA ARG A 198 -14.66 -10.99 1.86
C ARG A 198 -16.00 -10.28 1.76
N SER A 199 -16.43 -9.64 2.85
CA SER A 199 -17.69 -8.89 2.89
C SER A 199 -17.54 -7.41 2.54
N ASP A 200 -16.31 -6.98 2.23
CA ASP A 200 -15.94 -5.57 2.02
C ASP A 200 -16.29 -4.65 3.20
N SER A 201 -16.48 -5.18 4.41
CA SER A 201 -16.88 -4.39 5.59
C SER A 201 -15.78 -3.45 6.09
N TRP A 202 -14.58 -3.53 5.51
CA TRP A 202 -13.43 -2.64 5.74
C TRP A 202 -13.43 -1.45 4.79
N VAL A 203 -14.21 -1.50 3.71
CA VAL A 203 -14.29 -0.44 2.70
C VAL A 203 -15.05 0.75 3.30
N GLY A 204 -14.36 1.87 3.40
CA GLY A 204 -14.87 3.13 3.89
C GLY A 204 -15.68 3.90 2.84
N LYS A 205 -15.85 5.19 3.09
CA LYS A 205 -16.62 6.05 2.20
C LYS A 205 -15.86 6.29 0.90
N ARG A 206 -16.59 6.30 -0.21
CA ARG A 206 -16.08 6.69 -1.52
C ARG A 206 -16.61 8.08 -1.88
N GLY A 207 -15.75 8.96 -2.40
CA GLY A 207 -16.21 10.23 -2.94
C GLY A 207 -15.15 11.05 -3.66
N LYS A 208 -15.62 12.13 -4.29
CA LYS A 208 -14.80 13.11 -5.01
C LYS A 208 -14.94 14.45 -4.30
N PRO A 209 -13.94 15.35 -4.37
CA PRO A 209 -14.06 16.64 -3.72
C PRO A 209 -15.06 17.51 -4.48
N SER A 210 -15.79 18.36 -3.75
CA SER A 210 -16.76 19.30 -4.34
C SER A 210 -16.10 20.46 -5.09
N SER A 211 -14.78 20.63 -4.97
CA SER A 211 -13.96 21.62 -5.66
C SER A 211 -12.52 21.08 -5.79
N PRO A 212 -11.75 21.46 -6.82
CA PRO A 212 -10.36 21.00 -6.96
C PRO A 212 -9.54 21.32 -5.71
N VAL A 213 -8.81 20.35 -5.18
CA VAL A 213 -7.87 20.59 -4.07
C VAL A 213 -6.78 21.54 -4.59
N PRO A 214 -6.57 22.71 -3.95
CA PRO A 214 -5.54 23.63 -4.40
C PRO A 214 -4.17 22.95 -4.27
N ALA A 215 -3.41 22.90 -5.36
CA ALA A 215 -2.01 22.53 -5.32
C ALA A 215 -1.30 23.41 -4.28
N ASN A 216 -0.59 22.79 -3.35
CA ASN A 216 0.02 23.47 -2.21
C ASN A 216 0.87 24.66 -2.70
N ARG A 217 0.39 25.89 -2.45
CA ARG A 217 1.04 27.13 -2.87
C ARG A 217 2.08 27.56 -1.82
N ASN A 218 3.11 26.75 -1.61
CA ASN A 218 4.32 27.22 -0.95
C ASN A 218 5.28 27.82 -2.00
N CYS A 219 4.86 28.93 -2.61
CA CYS A 219 5.78 29.86 -3.27
C CYS A 219 6.05 31.03 -2.32
N GLY A 220 6.96 30.81 -1.37
CA GLY A 220 7.61 31.89 -0.64
C GLY A 220 8.53 32.66 -1.59
N CYS A 221 7.97 33.59 -2.36
CA CYS A 221 8.78 34.60 -3.04
C CYS A 221 9.24 35.60 -1.98
N GLY A 222 10.43 35.36 -1.43
CA GLY A 222 11.13 36.30 -0.58
C GLY A 222 11.31 37.62 -1.32
N ARG A 223 10.67 38.66 -0.79
CA ARG A 223 10.88 40.05 -1.20
C ARG A 223 12.33 40.40 -0.84
N GLN A 224 13.24 40.36 -1.81
CA GLN A 224 14.57 40.96 -1.63
C GLN A 224 14.37 42.47 -1.47
N GLU A 225 14.57 42.93 -0.25
CA GLU A 225 14.70 44.33 0.08
C GLU A 225 16.01 44.83 -0.57
N GLN A 226 15.88 45.78 -1.49
CA GLN A 226 17.00 46.38 -2.20
C GLN A 226 17.86 47.17 -1.20
N LEU A 227 19.04 46.65 -0.86
CA LEU A 227 20.15 47.46 -0.37
C LEU A 227 20.77 48.19 -1.56
N THR A 228 20.42 49.46 -1.72
CA THR A 228 21.21 50.42 -2.48
C THR A 228 22.14 51.16 -1.54
N LYS A 229 23.32 51.47 -2.09
CA LYS A 229 24.52 52.06 -1.48
C LYS A 229 24.29 53.27 -0.58
#